data_AF-A0A485CPZ4-F1
#
_entry.id   AF-A0A485CPZ4-F1
#
_cell.length_a   1.000
_cell.length_b   1.000
_cell.length_c   1.000
_cell.angle_alpha   90.00
_cell.angle_beta   90.00
_cell.angle_gamma   90.00
#
_symmetry.space_group_name_H-M   'P 1'
#
loop_
_entity.id
_entity.type
_entity.pdbx_description
1 polymer ?
#
loop_
_entity_poly.entity_id
_entity_poly.type
_entity_poly.pdbx_seq_one_letter_code
_entity_poly.pdbx_strand_id
1 'polypeptide(L)'
;MGLGLIKLLYPGVKGDEEFGQAGLPGYGVLPRLAMWVMQAQQRINQPCWRYWFDYVAEAEHQTYLHGAWHGNEVPYVFDTLGQITPSSAYATENDLAFAASVADYWVNFARDASASHTVLAGPVRWPAAVRGRDRLLRMGLNKQAGISG
;
A
#
# COMPACT_ATOMS: atom_id res chain seq x y z
N MET A 1 19.39 8.80 21.76
CA MET A 1 20.01 7.48 21.56
C MET A 1 19.12 6.61 20.67
N GLY A 2 19.00 6.86 19.35
CA GLY A 2 18.01 6.15 18.52
C GLY A 2 18.25 6.14 17.01
N LEU A 3 19.02 7.08 16.48
CA LEU A 3 19.26 7.19 15.03
C LEU A 3 20.34 6.22 14.50
N GLY A 4 21.25 5.76 15.37
CA GLY A 4 22.38 4.90 14.98
C GLY A 4 22.00 3.46 14.64
N LEU A 5 21.06 2.87 15.38
CA LEU A 5 20.61 1.50 15.13
C LEU A 5 19.75 1.39 13.87
N ILE A 6 18.98 2.43 13.56
CA ILE A 6 18.07 2.47 12.41
C ILE A 6 18.88 2.53 11.10
N LYS A 7 19.96 3.32 11.05
CA LYS A 7 20.88 3.32 9.90
C LYS A 7 21.60 1.99 9.69
N LEU A 8 21.86 1.24 10.78
CA LEU A 8 22.49 -0.08 10.71
C LEU A 8 21.55 -1.13 10.09
N LEU A 9 20.24 -1.01 10.34
CA LEU A 9 19.23 -1.91 9.80
C LEU A 9 18.72 -1.48 8.42
N TYR A 10 18.87 -0.20 8.06
CA TYR A 10 18.32 0.39 6.82
C TYR A 10 19.30 1.39 6.17
N PRO A 11 20.32 0.94 5.43
CA PRO A 11 21.37 1.81 4.87
C PRO A 11 20.91 2.69 3.67
N GLY A 12 19.60 2.90 3.47
CA GLY A 12 19.04 3.71 2.39
C GLY A 12 18.00 4.76 2.80
N VAL A 13 17.60 4.80 4.08
CA VAL A 13 16.52 5.67 4.59
C VAL A 13 17.07 7.07 4.87
N LYS A 14 16.44 8.09 4.26
CA LYS A 14 16.85 9.51 4.35
C LYS A 14 15.75 10.37 4.98
N GLY A 15 15.34 10.07 6.21
CA GLY A 15 14.61 11.02 7.04
C GLY A 15 13.44 10.44 7.82
N ASP A 16 12.93 11.24 8.77
CA ASP A 16 11.86 10.88 9.70
C ASP A 16 10.46 10.90 9.03
N GLU A 17 10.33 11.50 7.84
CA GLU A 17 9.08 11.55 7.07
C GLU A 17 8.69 10.19 6.47
N GLU A 18 9.66 9.32 6.15
CA GLU A 18 9.41 7.92 5.79
C GLU A 18 8.82 7.10 6.96
N PHE A 19 8.84 7.66 8.18
CA PHE A 19 8.45 7.02 9.43
C PHE A 19 7.15 7.53 10.04
N GLY A 20 6.42 8.45 9.40
CA GLY A 20 5.26 9.16 9.99
C GLY A 20 4.27 8.26 10.75
N GLN A 21 4.06 7.01 10.29
CA GLN A 21 3.30 5.97 11.00
C GLN A 21 4.15 4.78 11.51
N ALA A 22 5.27 4.45 10.86
CA ALA A 22 6.12 3.31 11.25
C ALA A 22 6.85 3.49 12.61
N GLY A 23 6.86 4.72 13.14
CA GLY A 23 7.39 5.06 14.45
C GLY A 23 6.44 4.82 15.62
N LEU A 24 5.15 4.57 15.37
CA LEU A 24 4.19 4.24 16.42
C LEU A 24 4.39 2.78 16.89
N PRO A 25 4.38 2.50 18.21
CA PRO A 25 4.47 1.13 18.73
C PRO A 25 3.38 0.25 18.10
N GLY A 26 3.78 -0.83 17.42
CA GLY A 26 2.88 -1.78 16.73
C GLY A 26 2.70 -1.56 15.23
N TYR A 27 2.81 -0.32 14.72
CA TYR A 27 2.55 0.01 13.31
C TYR A 27 3.71 -0.36 12.36
N GLY A 28 4.91 -0.59 12.90
CA GLY A 28 6.07 -0.95 12.08
C GLY A 28 6.25 -2.43 11.80
N VAL A 29 5.51 -3.34 12.45
CA VAL A 29 5.77 -4.79 12.32
C VAL A 29 5.36 -5.32 10.95
N LEU A 30 4.13 -5.03 10.49
CA LEU A 30 3.64 -5.52 9.20
C LEU A 30 4.43 -4.94 8.01
N PRO A 31 4.76 -3.63 7.96
CA PRO A 31 5.63 -3.09 6.92
C PRO A 31 7.01 -3.76 6.88
N ARG A 32 7.59 -4.07 8.05
CA ARG A 32 8.89 -4.78 8.13
C ARG A 32 8.81 -6.20 7.61
N LEU A 33 7.74 -6.94 7.95
CA LEU A 33 7.53 -8.29 7.42
C LEU A 33 7.37 -8.26 5.89
N ALA A 34 6.61 -7.30 5.35
CA ALA A 34 6.47 -7.12 3.91
C ALA A 34 7.83 -6.84 3.23
N MET A 35 8.68 -6.01 3.84
CA MET A 35 10.06 -5.79 3.36
C MET A 35 10.89 -7.07 3.34
N TRP A 36 10.81 -7.90 4.39
CA TRP A 36 11.55 -9.16 4.44
C TRP A 36 11.09 -10.16 3.40
N VAL A 37 9.77 -10.28 3.17
CA VAL A 37 9.22 -11.12 2.11
C VAL A 37 9.72 -10.65 0.74
N MET A 38 9.68 -9.34 0.47
CA MET A 38 10.21 -8.78 -0.77
C MET A 38 11.71 -9.10 -0.93
N GLN A 39 12.53 -8.89 0.11
CA GLN A 39 13.96 -9.20 0.06
C GLN A 39 14.20 -10.70 -0.18
N ALA A 40 13.40 -11.58 0.41
CA ALA A 40 13.48 -13.01 0.18
C ALA A 40 13.16 -13.36 -1.29
N GLN A 41 12.11 -12.78 -1.87
CA GLN A 41 11.78 -12.95 -3.30
C GLN A 41 12.91 -12.43 -4.20
N GLN A 42 13.47 -11.26 -3.90
CA GLN A 42 14.59 -10.70 -4.68
C GLN A 42 15.85 -11.57 -4.65
N ARG A 43 16.14 -12.27 -3.53
CA ARG A 43 17.30 -13.18 -3.43
C ARG A 43 17.21 -14.37 -4.38
N ILE A 44 16.00 -14.82 -4.68
CA ILE A 44 15.73 -15.90 -5.64
C ILE A 44 15.30 -15.37 -7.01
N ASN A 45 15.56 -14.09 -7.29
CA ASN A 45 15.22 -13.38 -8.55
C ASN A 45 13.72 -13.43 -8.92
N GLN A 46 12.83 -13.51 -7.92
CA GLN A 46 11.40 -13.41 -8.12
C GLN A 46 10.92 -11.95 -8.00
N PRO A 47 10.01 -11.48 -8.87
CA PRO A 47 9.42 -10.15 -8.75
C PRO A 47 8.48 -10.07 -7.53
N CYS A 48 8.39 -8.87 -6.95
CA CYS A 48 7.49 -8.57 -5.84
C CYS A 48 6.71 -7.29 -6.13
N TRP A 49 5.38 -7.34 -6.19
CA TRP A 49 4.55 -6.15 -6.36
C TRP A 49 4.10 -5.67 -4.99
N ARG A 50 4.51 -4.46 -4.65
CA ARG A 50 4.22 -3.86 -3.35
C ARG A 50 3.32 -2.64 -3.55
N TYR A 51 2.43 -2.45 -2.58
CA TYR A 51 1.69 -1.20 -2.44
C TYR A 51 1.68 -0.73 -0.98
N TRP A 52 1.41 0.56 -0.79
CA TRP A 52 1.08 1.18 0.48
C TRP A 52 -0.33 1.75 0.38
N PHE A 53 -1.21 1.39 1.30
CA PHE A 53 -2.58 1.88 1.32
C PHE A 53 -2.74 2.92 2.43
N ASP A 54 -3.27 4.08 2.07
CA ASP A 54 -3.49 5.20 3.00
C ASP A 54 -4.85 5.89 2.80
N TYR A 55 -5.71 5.41 1.90
CA TYR A 55 -7.01 6.01 1.65
C TYR A 55 -7.96 5.80 2.85
N VAL A 56 -8.77 6.82 3.13
CA VAL A 56 -9.84 6.77 4.13
C VAL A 56 -11.11 7.30 3.47
N ALA A 57 -12.24 6.64 3.71
CA ALA A 57 -13.52 7.12 3.21
C ALA A 57 -13.81 8.55 3.70
N GLU A 58 -14.42 9.38 2.85
CA GLU A 58 -14.56 10.82 3.12
C GLU A 58 -15.25 11.11 4.47
N ALA A 59 -16.28 10.33 4.80
CA ALA A 59 -17.02 10.43 6.06
C ALA A 59 -16.20 10.09 7.31
N GLU A 60 -15.12 9.31 7.15
CA GLU A 60 -14.32 8.75 8.24
C GLU A 60 -12.99 9.49 8.44
N HIS A 61 -12.74 10.58 7.73
CA HIS A 61 -11.51 11.38 7.85
C HIS A 61 -11.24 11.89 9.27
N GLN A 62 -12.30 12.12 10.06
CA GLN A 62 -12.22 12.56 11.46
C GLN A 62 -11.93 11.39 12.41
N THR A 63 -12.41 10.19 12.10
CA THR A 63 -12.14 8.96 12.85
C THR A 63 -10.69 8.53 12.65
N TYR A 64 -10.25 8.45 11.39
CA TYR A 64 -8.90 8.03 11.02
C TYR A 64 -8.00 9.24 10.78
N LEU A 65 -7.65 9.94 11.86
CA LEU A 65 -6.85 11.17 11.78
C LEU A 65 -5.50 10.97 11.07
N HIS A 66 -4.88 9.80 11.29
CA HIS A 66 -3.50 9.53 10.90
C HIS A 66 -3.35 8.64 9.66
N GLY A 67 -4.41 8.36 8.91
CA GLY A 67 -4.35 7.45 7.76
C GLY A 67 -5.15 6.17 7.96
N ALA A 68 -5.12 5.30 6.96
CA ALA A 68 -5.80 4.01 7.01
C ALA A 68 -5.29 3.14 8.17
N TRP A 69 -6.19 2.46 8.86
CA TRP A 69 -5.84 1.44 9.86
C TRP A 69 -5.67 0.06 9.24
N HIS A 70 -5.14 -0.86 10.02
CA HIS A 70 -5.00 -2.25 9.62
C HIS A 70 -6.35 -2.85 9.18
N GLY A 71 -6.39 -3.40 7.96
CA GLY A 71 -7.57 -4.05 7.40
C GLY A 71 -8.53 -3.10 6.69
N ASN A 72 -8.32 -1.78 6.75
CA ASN A 72 -9.19 -0.81 6.07
C ASN A 72 -9.15 -0.95 4.55
N GLU A 73 -8.10 -1.55 3.97
CA GLU A 73 -7.98 -1.75 2.53
C GLU A 73 -8.85 -2.89 2.00
N VAL A 74 -9.24 -3.84 2.86
CA VAL A 74 -9.92 -5.08 2.44
C VAL A 74 -11.17 -4.80 1.58
N PRO A 75 -12.09 -3.88 1.96
CA PRO A 75 -13.29 -3.63 1.17
C PRO A 75 -13.01 -2.98 -0.19
N TYR A 76 -11.86 -2.31 -0.35
CA TYR A 76 -11.42 -1.71 -1.61
C TYR A 76 -10.80 -2.76 -2.54
N VAL A 77 -10.04 -3.72 -1.99
CA VAL A 77 -9.45 -4.83 -2.75
C VAL A 77 -10.53 -5.72 -3.37
N PHE A 78 -11.62 -5.95 -2.64
CA PHE A 78 -12.71 -6.83 -3.06
C PHE A 78 -13.87 -6.11 -3.76
N ASP A 79 -13.82 -4.78 -3.90
CA ASP A 79 -14.92 -3.96 -4.40
C ASP A 79 -16.25 -4.17 -3.66
N THR A 80 -16.19 -4.25 -2.33
CA THR A 80 -17.34 -4.51 -1.45
C THR A 80 -17.68 -3.33 -0.53
N LEU A 81 -17.02 -2.18 -0.68
CA LEU A 81 -17.15 -1.03 0.20
C LEU A 81 -18.61 -0.57 0.38
N GLY A 82 -19.39 -0.52 -0.70
CA GLY A 82 -20.82 -0.15 -0.67
C GLY A 82 -21.76 -1.26 -0.21
N GLN A 83 -21.27 -2.46 0.05
CA GLN A 83 -22.09 -3.66 0.32
C GLN A 83 -22.00 -4.13 1.77
N ILE A 84 -20.91 -3.81 2.48
CA ILE A 84 -20.66 -4.28 3.83
C ILE A 84 -20.87 -3.19 4.88
N THR A 85 -21.36 -3.56 6.05
CA THR A 85 -21.46 -2.66 7.22
C THR A 85 -20.09 -2.57 7.92
N PRO A 86 -19.66 -1.38 8.39
CA PRO A 86 -20.40 -0.12 8.40
C PRO A 86 -20.27 0.75 7.14
N SER A 87 -19.36 0.43 6.21
CA SER A 87 -19.02 1.32 5.09
C SER A 87 -20.18 1.60 4.14
N SER A 88 -21.08 0.64 3.94
CA SER A 88 -22.28 0.83 3.11
C SER A 88 -23.20 1.95 3.61
N ALA A 89 -23.10 2.34 4.89
CA ALA A 89 -23.90 3.41 5.47
C ALA A 89 -23.36 4.82 5.18
N TYR A 90 -22.09 4.96 4.79
CA TYR A 90 -21.44 6.26 4.65
C TYR A 90 -20.60 6.44 3.37
N ALA A 91 -20.35 5.37 2.61
CA ALA A 91 -19.51 5.44 1.41
C ALA A 91 -20.12 6.38 0.35
N THR A 92 -19.32 7.32 -0.12
CA THR A 92 -19.69 8.27 -1.18
C THR A 92 -19.39 7.69 -2.56
N GLU A 93 -19.90 8.34 -3.62
CA GLU A 93 -19.59 7.94 -5.00
C GLU A 93 -18.07 8.00 -5.28
N ASN A 94 -17.35 8.94 -4.67
CA ASN A 94 -15.89 9.04 -4.77
C ASN A 94 -15.20 7.83 -4.10
N ASP A 95 -15.68 7.43 -2.93
CA ASP A 95 -15.17 6.26 -2.22
C ASP A 95 -15.35 4.98 -3.05
N LEU A 96 -16.52 4.82 -3.66
CA LEU A 96 -16.85 3.68 -4.53
C LEU A 96 -16.00 3.69 -5.81
N ALA A 97 -15.80 4.85 -6.44
CA ALA A 97 -14.93 4.97 -7.61
C ALA A 97 -13.47 4.62 -7.28
N PHE A 98 -13.00 5.02 -6.09
CA PHE A 98 -11.66 4.67 -5.64
C PHE A 98 -11.53 3.16 -5.34
N ALA A 99 -12.55 2.55 -4.70
CA ALA A 99 -12.61 1.09 -4.50
C ALA A 99 -12.54 0.31 -5.83
N ALA A 100 -13.34 0.70 -6.82
CA ALA A 100 -13.30 0.09 -8.15
C ALA A 100 -11.90 0.19 -8.78
N SER A 101 -11.24 1.35 -8.67
CA SER A 101 -9.87 1.52 -9.17
C SER A 101 -8.86 0.61 -8.46
N VAL A 102 -8.98 0.40 -7.14
CA VAL A 102 -8.09 -0.50 -6.39
C VAL A 102 -8.33 -1.96 -6.79
N ALA A 103 -9.60 -2.35 -6.95
CA ALA A 103 -9.97 -3.68 -7.41
C ALA A 103 -9.42 -3.99 -8.82
N ASP A 104 -9.46 -3.02 -9.74
CA ASP A 104 -8.86 -3.15 -11.07
C ASP A 104 -7.35 -3.47 -11.02
N TYR A 105 -6.59 -2.85 -10.10
CA TYR A 105 -5.18 -3.20 -9.90
C TYR A 105 -5.00 -4.65 -9.46
N TRP A 106 -5.85 -5.15 -8.57
CA TRP A 106 -5.80 -6.54 -8.10
C TRP A 106 -6.22 -7.53 -9.18
N VAL A 107 -7.22 -7.22 -9.99
CA VAL A 107 -7.61 -8.02 -11.16
C VAL A 107 -6.46 -8.09 -12.17
N ASN A 108 -5.83 -6.94 -12.47
CA ASN A 108 -4.68 -6.89 -13.38
C ASN A 108 -3.49 -7.68 -12.81
N PHE A 109 -3.23 -7.61 -11.51
CA PHE A 109 -2.22 -8.43 -10.86
C PHE A 109 -2.53 -9.93 -11.02
N ALA A 110 -3.74 -10.36 -10.69
CA ALA A 110 -4.13 -11.76 -10.78
C ALA A 110 -4.05 -12.31 -12.22
N ARG A 111 -4.34 -11.47 -13.22
CA ARG A 111 -4.31 -11.84 -14.63
C ARG A 111 -2.90 -11.87 -15.21
N ASP A 112 -2.09 -10.85 -14.93
CA ASP A 112 -0.90 -10.54 -15.73
C ASP A 112 0.43 -10.71 -14.98
N ALA A 113 0.43 -10.74 -13.64
CA ALA A 113 1.67 -10.77 -12.86
C ALA A 113 2.45 -12.08 -13.06
N SER A 114 3.68 -11.96 -13.55
CA SER A 114 4.57 -13.11 -13.73
C SER A 114 6.05 -12.69 -13.76
N ALA A 115 6.95 -13.66 -13.73
CA ALA A 115 8.39 -13.41 -13.84
C ALA A 115 8.79 -12.73 -15.16
N SER A 116 8.04 -12.96 -16.25
CA SER A 116 8.26 -12.34 -17.56
C SER A 116 7.49 -11.03 -17.76
N HIS A 117 6.49 -10.74 -16.92
CA HIS A 117 5.66 -9.55 -17.02
C HIS A 117 5.68 -8.76 -15.71
N THR A 118 6.69 -7.90 -15.57
CA THR A 118 7.04 -7.23 -14.31
C THR A 118 6.49 -5.81 -14.17
N VAL A 119 5.74 -5.30 -15.16
CA VAL A 119 5.10 -3.98 -15.10
C VAL A 119 3.64 -4.12 -15.46
N LEU A 120 2.76 -3.93 -14.48
CA LEU A 120 1.32 -4.10 -14.67
C LEU A 120 0.67 -2.79 -15.15
N ALA A 121 -0.40 -2.94 -15.93
CA ALA A 121 -1.20 -1.82 -16.40
C ALA A 121 -2.10 -1.25 -15.29
N GLY A 122 -2.39 0.04 -15.41
CA GLY A 122 -3.23 0.84 -14.52
C GLY A 122 -3.05 2.32 -14.86
N PRO A 123 -3.87 3.22 -14.28
CA PRO A 123 -3.70 4.67 -14.46
C PRO A 123 -2.27 5.14 -14.16
N VAL A 124 -1.69 4.58 -13.10
CA VAL A 124 -0.25 4.59 -12.84
C VAL A 124 0.30 3.19 -13.06
N ARG A 125 1.40 3.06 -13.82
CA ARG A 125 2.08 1.78 -14.02
C ARG A 125 2.50 1.19 -12.68
N TRP A 126 2.33 -0.11 -12.49
CA TRP A 126 2.74 -0.81 -11.27
C TRP A 126 3.92 -1.74 -11.55
N PRO A 127 5.17 -1.23 -11.48
CA PRO A 127 6.37 -2.05 -11.65
C PRO A 127 6.63 -2.90 -10.40
N ALA A 128 7.06 -4.14 -10.61
CA ALA A 128 7.56 -5.02 -9.57
C ALA A 128 8.86 -4.46 -8.98
N ALA A 129 9.00 -4.61 -7.66
CA ALA A 129 10.29 -4.57 -7.00
C ALA A 129 11.11 -5.79 -7.42
N VAL A 130 12.31 -5.53 -7.93
CA VAL A 130 13.29 -6.55 -8.35
C VAL A 130 14.64 -6.22 -7.72
N ARG A 131 15.61 -7.15 -7.79
CA ARG A 131 16.93 -6.96 -7.17
C ARG A 131 17.55 -5.61 -7.56
N GLY A 132 17.84 -4.79 -6.55
CA GLY A 132 18.46 -3.46 -6.73
C GLY A 132 17.51 -2.36 -7.22
N ARG A 133 16.21 -2.65 -7.37
CA ARG A 133 15.18 -1.69 -7.76
C ARG A 133 13.93 -1.91 -6.91
N ASP A 134 13.89 -1.23 -5.78
CA ASP A 134 12.70 -1.21 -4.94
C ASP A 134 11.66 -0.26 -5.55
N ARG A 135 10.42 -0.73 -5.61
CA ARG A 135 9.25 -0.04 -6.19
C ARG A 135 8.06 -0.27 -5.28
N LEU A 136 7.21 0.75 -5.15
CA LEU A 136 6.05 0.76 -4.27
C LEU A 136 4.97 1.62 -4.89
N LEU A 137 3.80 1.05 -5.14
CA LEU A 137 2.62 1.81 -5.54
C LEU A 137 1.95 2.40 -4.30
N ARG A 138 1.68 3.69 -4.25
CA ARG A 138 0.88 4.29 -3.16
C ARG A 138 -0.56 4.41 -3.64
N MET A 139 -1.48 3.86 -2.85
CA MET A 139 -2.92 3.91 -3.05
C MET A 139 -3.51 4.75 -1.91
N GLY A 140 -4.01 5.93 -2.24
CA GLY A 140 -4.34 6.97 -1.28
C GLY A 140 -3.13 7.86 -0.99
N LEU A 141 -3.36 9.17 -0.93
CA LEU A 141 -2.33 10.18 -0.67
C LEU A 141 -2.80 11.09 0.46
N ASN A 142 -2.27 10.88 1.67
CA ASN A 142 -2.69 11.59 2.88
C ASN A 142 -4.21 11.48 3.08
N LYS A 143 -4.72 10.24 3.12
CA LYS A 143 -6.15 9.89 3.21
C LYS A 143 -7.00 10.11 1.97
N GLN A 144 -6.54 10.93 1.02
CA GLN A 144 -7.34 11.31 -0.14
C GLN A 144 -7.18 10.36 -1.32
N ALA A 145 -8.15 10.38 -2.24
CA ALA A 145 -8.10 9.61 -3.47
C ALA A 145 -6.88 10.03 -4.30
N GLY A 146 -6.08 9.06 -4.71
CA GLY A 146 -4.90 9.30 -5.53
C GLY A 146 -4.00 8.07 -5.60
N ILE A 147 -3.33 7.87 -6.73
CA ILE A 147 -2.41 6.75 -6.93
C ILE A 147 -1.10 7.30 -7.49
N SER A 148 0.04 6.83 -6.95
CA SER A 148 1.39 7.23 -7.39
C SER A 148 2.37 6.05 -7.30
N GLY A 149 3.50 6.09 -8.00
CA GLY A 149 4.47 4.99 -8.05
C GLY A 149 5.90 5.44 -8.28
#